data_AF-A0A367R6Q0-F1
#
_entry.id   AF-A0A367R6Q0-F1
#
_cell.length_a   1.000
_cell.length_b   1.000
_cell.length_c   1.000
_cell.angle_alpha   90.00
_cell.angle_beta   90.00
_cell.angle_gamma   90.00
#
_symmetry.space_group_name_H-M   'P 1'
#
loop_
_entity.id
_entity.type
_entity.pdbx_description
1 polymer ?
#
loop_
_entity_poly.entity_id
_entity_poly.type
_entity_poly.pdbx_seq_one_letter_code
_entity_poly.pdbx_strand_id
1 'polypeptide(L)'
;MCLDDRDRFYRVDQKFFFDVLKVITMASNIEILRMLVEAGEDLNEINDEMRRLLTGVSHSAIQVSAEDYSVGKHPRFGKTNPEIMEIDFWKAMVCNGDSAYIAKSMFGDADNDNRNKLVWCYQRFGRTITQLPDGKIIEIGGEHEDYYDPDFCIYNDVVVYQGDGNFQILGYPREIFPPTDFHSATLVGKYIYIIGNLGYYNERISGETPVYQLHCDTFKIKKVETTGEKPGWISRHKAFYKEPNKIQIAGGKVCVTVGEEQEYLDNLFDYALDLTNFNWIRVHACRD
;
A
#
# COMPACT_ATOMS: atom_id res chain seq x y z
N MET A 1 -32.47 14.64 -32.66
CA MET A 1 -31.88 13.32 -32.92
C MET A 1 -30.46 13.33 -32.38
N CYS A 2 -30.33 13.14 -31.07
CA CYS A 2 -29.05 12.91 -30.39
C CYS A 2 -29.34 11.71 -29.48
N LEU A 3 -28.68 10.59 -29.75
CA LEU A 3 -28.71 9.42 -28.88
C LEU A 3 -27.67 9.63 -27.79
N ASP A 4 -28.06 9.18 -26.60
CA ASP A 4 -27.42 9.26 -25.30
C ASP A 4 -26.00 8.66 -25.31
N ASP A 5 -24.98 9.42 -24.91
CA ASP A 5 -23.57 9.00 -24.79
C ASP A 5 -23.28 8.19 -23.50
N ARG A 6 -24.32 7.89 -22.71
CA ARG A 6 -24.19 7.10 -21.48
C ARG A 6 -23.90 5.61 -21.69
N ASP A 7 -24.05 5.09 -22.90
CA ASP A 7 -23.85 3.67 -23.22
C ASP A 7 -22.46 3.32 -23.81
N ARG A 8 -21.57 4.31 -24.06
CA ARG A 8 -20.19 4.04 -24.51
C ARG A 8 -19.18 3.86 -23.38
N PHE A 9 -19.48 4.35 -22.18
CA PHE A 9 -18.56 4.29 -21.04
C PHE A 9 -18.63 2.99 -20.23
N TYR A 10 -19.59 2.11 -20.49
CA TYR A 10 -19.68 0.79 -19.84
C TYR A 10 -18.94 -0.34 -20.59
N ARG A 11 -18.25 -0.07 -21.70
CA ARG A 11 -17.68 -1.12 -22.57
C ARG A 11 -16.15 -1.18 -22.68
N VAL A 12 -15.40 -0.34 -21.96
CA VAL A 12 -13.93 -0.38 -22.00
C VAL A 12 -13.31 -1.08 -20.77
N ASP A 13 -14.00 -1.14 -19.63
CA ASP A 13 -13.47 -1.79 -18.41
C ASP A 13 -13.92 -3.24 -18.14
N GLN A 14 -14.88 -3.77 -18.88
CA GLN A 14 -15.34 -5.16 -18.68
C GLN A 14 -14.36 -6.23 -19.14
N LYS A 15 -13.25 -5.86 -19.81
CA LYS A 15 -12.24 -6.83 -20.27
C LYS A 15 -11.12 -7.09 -19.24
N PHE A 16 -11.13 -6.38 -18.11
CA PHE A 16 -10.22 -6.60 -16.98
C PHE A 16 -10.86 -7.34 -15.79
N PHE A 17 -12.13 -7.75 -15.92
CA PHE A 17 -12.93 -8.29 -14.80
C PHE A 17 -13.08 -9.83 -14.77
N PHE A 18 -12.20 -10.56 -15.45
CA PHE A 18 -12.06 -12.00 -15.26
C PHE A 18 -10.60 -12.36 -14.97
N ASP A 19 -10.01 -11.67 -14.00
CA ASP A 19 -9.16 -12.40 -13.07
C ASP A 19 -10.07 -13.41 -12.38
N VAL A 20 -9.65 -14.67 -12.32
CA VAL A 20 -10.31 -15.67 -11.47
C VAL A 20 -10.44 -15.01 -10.10
N LEU A 21 -11.67 -14.75 -9.64
CA LEU A 21 -11.94 -14.25 -8.30
C LEU A 21 -11.15 -15.12 -7.33
N LYS A 22 -10.09 -14.55 -6.75
CA LYS A 22 -9.25 -15.31 -5.83
C LYS A 22 -10.07 -15.62 -4.61
N VAL A 23 -10.02 -16.86 -4.15
CA VAL A 23 -10.91 -17.34 -3.08
C VAL A 23 -10.76 -16.48 -1.81
N ILE A 24 -9.56 -15.97 -1.55
CA ILE A 24 -9.28 -15.09 -0.41
C ILE A 24 -10.02 -13.74 -0.45
N THR A 25 -10.36 -13.21 -1.63
CA THR A 25 -11.13 -11.96 -1.74
C THR A 25 -12.60 -12.16 -1.32
N MET A 26 -13.08 -13.41 -1.36
CA MET A 26 -14.43 -13.81 -0.97
C MET A 26 -14.54 -14.28 0.48
N ALA A 27 -13.44 -14.30 1.23
CA ALA A 27 -13.46 -14.66 2.64
C ALA A 27 -14.40 -13.70 3.42
N SER A 28 -15.26 -14.29 4.24
CA SER A 28 -16.29 -13.60 5.02
C SER A 28 -16.19 -13.82 6.53
N ASN A 29 -15.17 -14.56 6.99
CA ASN A 29 -14.83 -14.69 8.40
C ASN A 29 -13.33 -15.02 8.58
N ILE A 30 -12.84 -14.82 9.80
CA ILE A 30 -11.42 -14.94 10.15
C ILE A 30 -10.93 -16.38 10.10
N GLU A 31 -11.76 -17.37 10.42
CA GLU A 31 -11.39 -18.78 10.38
C GLU A 31 -11.09 -19.24 8.95
N ILE A 32 -11.96 -18.91 7.99
CA ILE A 32 -11.73 -19.18 6.56
C ILE A 32 -10.50 -18.43 6.06
N LEU A 33 -10.35 -17.15 6.45
CA LEU A 33 -9.17 -16.38 6.08
C LEU A 33 -7.87 -17.07 6.54
N ARG A 34 -7.81 -17.49 7.80
CA ARG A 34 -6.65 -18.19 8.36
C ARG A 34 -6.34 -19.47 7.59
N MET A 35 -7.37 -20.27 7.29
CA MET A 35 -7.19 -21.50 6.49
C MET A 35 -6.63 -21.21 5.09
N LEU A 36 -7.08 -20.14 4.43
CA LEU A 36 -6.60 -19.77 3.09
C LEU A 36 -5.14 -19.28 3.13
N VAL A 37 -4.78 -18.47 4.11
CA VAL A 37 -3.40 -18.01 4.30
C VAL A 37 -2.48 -19.18 4.64
N GLU A 38 -2.92 -20.11 5.48
CA GLU A 38 -2.19 -21.37 5.77
C GLU A 38 -2.01 -22.24 4.51
N ALA A 39 -2.96 -22.17 3.57
CA ALA A 39 -2.86 -22.83 2.27
C ALA A 39 -1.98 -22.08 1.25
N GLY A 40 -1.42 -20.93 1.62
CA GLY A 40 -0.48 -20.15 0.80
C GLY A 40 -1.10 -18.96 0.05
N GLU A 41 -2.35 -18.61 0.33
CA GLU A 41 -2.95 -17.37 -0.21
C GLU A 41 -2.29 -16.13 0.41
N ASP A 42 -2.23 -15.05 -0.37
CA ASP A 42 -1.56 -13.81 0.03
C ASP A 42 -2.52 -12.92 0.85
N LEU A 43 -2.17 -12.66 2.11
CA LEU A 43 -2.94 -11.81 3.01
C LEU A 43 -3.16 -10.40 2.44
N ASN A 44 -2.31 -9.91 1.54
CA ASN A 44 -2.49 -8.60 0.91
C ASN A 44 -3.69 -8.54 -0.05
N GLU A 45 -4.25 -9.69 -0.43
CA GLU A 45 -5.35 -9.81 -1.39
C GLU A 45 -6.73 -9.89 -0.70
N ILE A 46 -6.79 -9.77 0.63
CA ILE A 46 -8.05 -9.75 1.36
C ILE A 46 -8.85 -8.47 1.10
N ASN A 47 -10.18 -8.57 1.21
CA ASN A 47 -11.08 -7.43 1.16
C ASN A 47 -11.02 -6.57 2.45
N ASP A 48 -11.59 -5.35 2.40
CA ASP A 48 -11.54 -4.41 3.53
C ASP A 48 -12.34 -4.86 4.76
N GLU A 49 -13.36 -5.71 4.59
CA GLU A 49 -14.08 -6.30 5.73
C GLU A 49 -13.16 -7.23 6.53
N MET A 50 -12.42 -8.10 5.84
CA MET A 50 -11.44 -8.98 6.45
C MET A 50 -10.26 -8.21 7.05
N ARG A 51 -9.81 -7.11 6.43
CA ARG A 51 -8.81 -6.21 7.03
C ARG A 51 -9.28 -5.70 8.39
N ARG A 52 -10.50 -5.18 8.46
CA ARG A 52 -11.08 -4.69 9.73
C ARG A 52 -11.22 -5.78 10.78
N LEU A 53 -11.74 -6.94 10.40
CA LEU A 53 -11.88 -8.06 11.35
C LEU A 53 -10.51 -8.51 11.88
N LEU A 54 -9.49 -8.53 11.02
CA LEU A 54 -8.15 -8.97 11.40
C LEU A 54 -7.50 -7.98 12.38
N THR A 55 -7.63 -6.68 12.14
CA THR A 55 -7.06 -5.63 13.00
C THR A 55 -7.84 -5.42 14.30
N GLY A 56 -9.08 -5.90 14.37
CA GLY A 56 -9.99 -5.72 15.50
C GLY A 56 -10.59 -4.31 15.58
N VAL A 57 -10.32 -3.45 14.59
CA VAL A 57 -10.81 -2.07 14.58
C VAL A 57 -12.31 -2.06 14.35
N SER A 58 -13.04 -1.44 15.28
CA SER A 58 -14.49 -1.25 15.14
C SER A 58 -14.80 -0.24 14.04
N HIS A 59 -15.76 -0.57 13.17
CA HIS A 59 -16.33 0.42 12.27
C HIS A 59 -17.18 1.42 13.07
N SER A 60 -16.76 2.68 13.08
CA SER A 60 -17.47 3.76 13.76
C SER A 60 -17.62 4.96 12.83
N ALA A 61 -18.67 5.75 13.03
CA ALA A 61 -18.77 7.06 12.39
C ALA A 61 -17.57 7.95 12.79
N ILE A 62 -17.22 8.93 11.95
CA ILE A 62 -16.22 9.95 12.28
C ILE A 62 -16.80 10.81 13.42
N GLN A 63 -16.22 10.72 14.62
CA GLN A 63 -16.67 11.44 15.81
C GLN A 63 -15.57 12.39 16.31
N VAL A 64 -15.29 13.45 15.55
CA VAL A 64 -14.32 14.50 15.92
C VAL A 64 -14.95 15.89 15.77
N SER A 65 -14.42 16.90 16.46
CA SER A 65 -14.92 18.26 16.34
C SER A 65 -14.51 18.89 15.00
N ALA A 66 -15.22 19.96 14.59
CA ALA A 66 -14.84 20.73 13.41
C ALA A 66 -13.43 21.36 13.54
N GLU A 67 -12.99 21.66 14.77
CA GLU A 67 -11.65 22.15 15.06
C GLU A 67 -10.60 21.06 14.83
N ASP A 68 -10.82 19.85 15.37
CA ASP A 68 -9.91 18.71 15.19
C ASP A 68 -9.79 18.34 13.71
N TYR A 69 -10.90 18.40 12.97
CA TYR A 69 -10.89 18.28 11.51
C TYR A 69 -10.02 19.38 10.88
N SER A 70 -10.30 20.65 11.16
CA SER A 70 -9.62 21.79 10.53
C SER A 70 -8.10 21.76 10.74
N VAL A 71 -7.65 21.38 11.95
CA VAL A 71 -6.23 21.27 12.31
C VAL A 71 -5.59 20.00 11.75
N GLY A 72 -6.32 18.88 11.70
CA GLY A 72 -5.79 17.56 11.37
C GLY A 72 -6.03 17.06 9.96
N LYS A 73 -6.84 17.75 9.14
CA LYS A 73 -7.32 17.21 7.86
C LYS A 73 -6.25 16.96 6.81
N HIS A 74 -5.15 17.71 6.81
CA HIS A 74 -4.13 17.58 5.77
C HIS A 74 -3.11 16.49 6.10
N PRO A 75 -2.68 15.68 5.12
CA PRO A 75 -1.57 14.76 5.31
C PRO A 75 -0.30 15.54 5.62
N ARG A 76 0.58 14.94 6.43
CA ARG A 76 1.92 15.48 6.67
C ARG A 76 2.92 14.35 6.89
N PHE A 77 4.17 14.64 6.59
CA PHE A 77 5.27 13.73 6.92
C PHE A 77 5.58 13.75 8.42
N GLY A 78 6.13 12.62 8.88
CA GLY A 78 6.71 12.54 10.22
C GLY A 78 8.02 13.32 10.30
N LYS A 79 8.41 13.74 11.50
CA LYS A 79 9.66 14.49 11.76
C LYS A 79 10.80 13.59 12.24
N THR A 80 10.48 12.39 12.72
CA THR A 80 11.42 11.39 13.24
C THR A 80 11.12 10.02 12.66
N ASN A 81 12.04 9.08 12.82
CA ASN A 81 11.89 7.71 12.34
C ASN A 81 11.64 6.74 13.51
N PRO A 82 10.38 6.34 13.78
CA PRO A 82 9.12 7.01 13.37
C PRO A 82 8.75 8.22 14.27
N GLU A 83 7.73 8.99 13.88
CA GLU A 83 6.95 9.90 14.73
C GLU A 83 5.58 9.27 15.01
N ILE A 84 5.09 9.28 16.25
CA ILE A 84 3.71 8.88 16.55
C ILE A 84 2.77 10.03 16.15
N MET A 85 1.81 9.74 15.28
CA MET A 85 0.89 10.71 14.72
C MET A 85 -0.37 10.79 15.59
N GLU A 86 -0.29 11.58 16.66
CA GLU A 86 -1.42 11.86 17.56
C GLU A 86 -2.37 12.89 16.93
N ILE A 87 -3.14 12.46 15.92
CA ILE A 87 -4.10 13.29 15.18
C ILE A 87 -5.47 12.63 15.25
N ASP A 88 -6.40 13.23 15.99
CA ASP A 88 -7.71 12.62 16.28
C ASP A 88 -8.54 12.37 15.02
N PHE A 89 -8.48 13.29 14.05
CA PHE A 89 -9.12 13.08 12.75
C PHE A 89 -8.58 11.84 12.03
N TRP A 90 -7.26 11.59 12.05
CA TRP A 90 -6.69 10.41 11.39
C TRP A 90 -7.11 9.12 12.07
N LYS A 91 -7.13 9.09 13.41
CA LYS A 91 -7.64 7.94 14.16
C LYS A 91 -9.10 7.65 13.83
N ALA A 92 -9.94 8.68 13.77
CA ALA A 92 -11.34 8.53 13.39
C ALA A 92 -11.49 7.99 11.96
N MET A 93 -10.66 8.46 11.02
CA MET A 93 -10.63 7.98 9.64
C MET A 93 -10.13 6.54 9.52
N VAL A 94 -9.20 6.06 10.37
CA VAL A 94 -8.83 4.63 10.43
C VAL A 94 -10.00 3.78 10.87
N CYS A 95 -10.72 4.19 11.93
CA CYS A 95 -11.88 3.44 12.42
C CYS A 95 -13.05 3.42 11.43
N ASN A 96 -13.28 4.53 10.74
CA ASN A 96 -14.36 4.66 9.79
C ASN A 96 -14.02 3.98 8.44
N GLY A 97 -12.85 4.29 7.86
CA GLY A 97 -12.36 3.70 6.62
C GLY A 97 -12.81 4.39 5.33
N ASP A 98 -13.46 5.56 5.39
CA ASP A 98 -13.97 6.26 4.20
C ASP A 98 -12.90 7.10 3.46
N SER A 99 -13.31 7.67 2.32
CA SER A 99 -12.53 8.56 1.46
C SER A 99 -12.45 9.99 1.97
N ALA A 100 -11.53 10.76 1.37
CA ALA A 100 -11.42 12.20 1.57
C ALA A 100 -12.73 12.93 1.23
N TYR A 101 -13.43 12.51 0.17
CA TYR A 101 -14.71 13.09 -0.24
C TYR A 101 -15.78 13.01 0.86
N ILE A 102 -15.95 11.83 1.50
CA ILE A 102 -16.94 11.64 2.57
C ILE A 102 -16.61 12.54 3.77
N ALA A 103 -15.35 12.60 4.16
CA ALA A 103 -14.91 13.49 5.24
C ALA A 103 -15.20 14.97 4.89
N LYS A 104 -14.82 15.44 3.71
CA LYS A 104 -15.10 16.81 3.24
C LYS A 104 -16.59 17.13 3.27
N SER A 105 -17.43 16.23 2.77
CA SER A 105 -18.89 16.38 2.76
C SER A 105 -19.44 16.54 4.19
N MET A 106 -18.97 15.71 5.12
CA MET A 106 -19.40 15.74 6.52
C MET A 106 -19.08 17.07 7.22
N PHE A 107 -17.94 17.68 6.90
CA PHE A 107 -17.50 18.95 7.51
C PHE A 107 -17.84 20.19 6.67
N GLY A 108 -18.56 20.04 5.55
CA GLY A 108 -18.90 21.16 4.65
C GLY A 108 -17.71 21.77 3.92
N ASP A 109 -16.63 21.01 3.74
CA ASP A 109 -15.38 21.43 3.11
C ASP A 109 -15.39 21.15 1.60
N ALA A 110 -16.29 21.82 0.88
CA ALA A 110 -16.61 21.51 -0.52
C ALA A 110 -15.65 22.11 -1.57
N ASP A 111 -14.50 22.67 -1.16
CA ASP A 111 -13.54 23.27 -2.10
C ASP A 111 -12.68 22.20 -2.78
N ASN A 112 -13.29 21.51 -3.74
CA ASN A 112 -12.75 20.33 -4.41
C ASN A 112 -11.68 20.65 -5.46
N ASP A 113 -11.43 21.92 -5.81
CA ASP A 113 -10.57 22.27 -6.96
C ASP A 113 -9.12 22.60 -6.56
N ASN A 114 -8.79 22.55 -5.26
CA ASN A 114 -7.48 22.93 -4.77
C ASN A 114 -6.67 21.72 -4.27
N ARG A 115 -5.72 21.25 -5.09
CA ARG A 115 -4.77 20.18 -4.72
C ARG A 115 -3.94 20.50 -3.47
N ASN A 116 -3.81 21.77 -3.07
CA ASN A 116 -3.17 22.15 -1.80
C ASN A 116 -4.09 21.98 -0.57
N LYS A 117 -5.32 21.48 -0.77
CA LYS A 117 -6.32 21.26 0.29
C LYS A 117 -6.73 19.80 0.42
N LEU A 118 -5.87 18.88 -0.01
CA LEU A 118 -6.19 17.46 0.02
C LEU A 118 -6.40 16.97 1.46
N VAL A 119 -7.37 16.08 1.67
CA VAL A 119 -7.72 15.54 3.00
C VAL A 119 -7.16 14.14 3.17
N TRP A 120 -6.46 13.90 4.28
CA TRP A 120 -5.95 12.58 4.65
C TRP A 120 -7.11 11.61 4.84
N CYS A 121 -7.01 10.42 4.27
CA CYS A 121 -8.02 9.38 4.39
C CYS A 121 -7.44 7.97 4.49
N TYR A 122 -8.32 7.02 4.78
CA TYR A 122 -7.94 5.62 5.00
C TYR A 122 -8.54 4.63 3.98
N GLN A 123 -9.43 5.08 3.09
CA GLN A 123 -9.74 4.33 1.87
C GLN A 123 -8.55 4.38 0.92
N ARG A 124 -7.79 3.28 0.83
CA ARG A 124 -6.53 3.23 0.09
C ARG A 124 -6.37 1.98 -0.75
N PHE A 125 -5.80 2.15 -1.93
CA PHE A 125 -5.33 1.07 -2.80
C PHE A 125 -3.83 0.85 -2.62
N GLY A 126 -3.33 -0.33 -2.99
CA GLY A 126 -1.89 -0.58 -3.03
C GLY A 126 -1.16 -0.58 -1.69
N ARG A 127 -1.88 -0.57 -0.56
CA ARG A 127 -1.34 -0.79 0.79
C ARG A 127 -1.02 -2.26 1.03
N THR A 128 -0.01 -2.53 1.83
CA THR A 128 0.30 -3.91 2.28
C THR A 128 -0.19 -4.14 3.72
N ILE A 129 -0.41 -5.40 4.08
CA ILE A 129 -0.74 -5.86 5.42
C ILE A 129 0.14 -7.06 5.78
N THR A 130 0.68 -7.07 6.99
CA THR A 130 1.54 -8.15 7.48
C THR A 130 1.19 -8.45 8.93
N GLN A 131 0.89 -9.73 9.23
CA GLN A 131 0.72 -10.19 10.60
C GLN A 131 2.05 -10.68 11.16
N LEU A 132 2.41 -10.19 12.35
CA LEU A 132 3.61 -10.60 13.09
C LEU A 132 3.33 -11.84 13.96
N PRO A 133 4.38 -12.60 14.35
CA PRO A 133 4.23 -13.79 15.20
C PRO A 133 3.66 -13.51 16.59
N ASP A 134 3.78 -12.27 17.08
CA ASP A 134 3.23 -11.85 18.37
C ASP A 134 1.77 -11.35 18.27
N GLY A 135 1.16 -11.44 17.10
CA GLY A 135 -0.23 -11.07 16.84
C GLY A 135 -0.42 -9.63 16.37
N LYS A 136 0.61 -8.77 16.44
CA LYS A 136 0.51 -7.41 15.88
C LYS A 136 0.29 -7.47 14.37
N ILE A 137 -0.39 -6.47 13.83
CA ILE A 137 -0.63 -6.35 12.40
C ILE A 137 -0.10 -4.99 11.94
N ILE A 138 0.61 -4.99 10.82
CA ILE A 138 1.25 -3.80 10.27
C ILE A 138 0.67 -3.54 8.89
N GLU A 139 0.09 -2.36 8.68
CA GLU A 139 -0.27 -1.85 7.35
C GLU A 139 0.67 -0.72 6.93
N ILE A 140 1.07 -0.71 5.65
CA ILE A 140 2.08 0.21 5.14
C ILE A 140 1.54 0.92 3.89
N GLY A 141 1.59 2.26 3.90
CA GLY A 141 1.42 3.12 2.72
C GLY A 141 0.07 2.99 2.01
N GLY A 142 0.15 2.98 0.67
CA GLY A 142 -0.99 2.97 -0.25
C GLY A 142 -1.31 4.35 -0.80
N GLU A 143 -2.20 4.40 -1.79
CA GLU A 143 -2.69 5.61 -2.44
C GLU A 143 -4.21 5.78 -2.28
N HIS A 144 -4.68 7.03 -2.31
CA HIS A 144 -6.09 7.36 -2.47
C HIS A 144 -6.33 7.83 -3.90
N GLU A 145 -7.25 7.16 -4.61
CA GLU A 145 -7.67 7.47 -5.99
C GLU A 145 -6.51 7.57 -6.99
N ASP A 146 -6.76 8.15 -8.17
CA ASP A 146 -5.78 8.45 -9.20
C ASP A 146 -5.52 9.95 -9.35
N TYR A 147 -4.57 10.35 -10.20
CA TYR A 147 -4.10 11.74 -10.32
C TYR A 147 -5.14 12.76 -10.82
N TYR A 148 -6.31 12.32 -11.31
CA TYR A 148 -7.41 13.22 -11.66
C TYR A 148 -8.21 13.63 -10.44
N ASP A 149 -8.17 12.84 -9.37
CA ASP A 149 -8.81 13.17 -8.11
C ASP A 149 -8.05 14.31 -7.41
N PRO A 150 -8.75 15.36 -6.95
CA PRO A 150 -8.12 16.47 -6.24
C PRO A 150 -7.52 16.09 -4.89
N ASP A 151 -7.99 14.97 -4.31
CA ASP A 151 -7.50 14.38 -3.07
C ASP A 151 -6.46 13.27 -3.28
N PHE A 152 -5.98 13.07 -4.52
CA PHE A 152 -4.95 12.09 -4.83
C PHE A 152 -3.73 12.23 -3.91
N CYS A 153 -3.43 11.17 -3.16
CA CYS A 153 -2.31 11.16 -2.24
C CYS A 153 -1.73 9.76 -2.12
N ILE A 154 -0.40 9.66 -2.26
CA ILE A 154 0.36 8.45 -1.92
C ILE A 154 0.93 8.66 -0.52
N TYR A 155 0.62 7.74 0.38
CA TYR A 155 0.98 7.85 1.79
C TYR A 155 2.29 7.10 2.09
N ASN A 156 2.97 7.54 3.15
CA ASN A 156 4.18 6.88 3.68
C ASN A 156 4.04 6.55 5.18
N ASP A 157 2.81 6.60 5.72
CA ASP A 157 2.56 6.21 7.09
C ASP A 157 2.50 4.68 7.23
N VAL A 158 2.70 4.23 8.47
CA VAL A 158 2.55 2.83 8.89
C VAL A 158 1.55 2.79 10.03
N VAL A 159 0.55 1.91 9.95
CA VAL A 159 -0.39 1.69 11.05
C VAL A 159 -0.08 0.36 11.71
N VAL A 160 0.14 0.41 13.03
CA VAL A 160 0.44 -0.76 13.85
C VAL A 160 -0.75 -1.06 14.73
N TYR A 161 -1.41 -2.18 14.46
CA TYR A 161 -2.55 -2.68 15.21
C TYR A 161 -2.10 -3.73 16.23
N GLN A 162 -2.69 -3.71 17.42
CA GLN A 162 -2.46 -4.72 18.46
C GLN A 162 -3.35 -5.97 18.29
N GLY A 163 -4.33 -5.92 17.36
CA GLY A 163 -5.28 -7.00 17.09
C GLY A 163 -6.54 -6.97 17.97
N ASP A 164 -6.62 -6.06 18.94
CA ASP A 164 -7.77 -5.82 19.81
C ASP A 164 -8.53 -4.53 19.46
N GLY A 165 -8.24 -3.94 18.28
CA GLY A 165 -8.75 -2.66 17.85
C GLY A 165 -7.92 -1.45 18.29
N ASN A 166 -6.94 -1.61 19.19
CA ASN A 166 -5.98 -0.54 19.49
C ASN A 166 -4.92 -0.44 18.38
N PHE A 167 -4.55 0.78 18.03
CA PHE A 167 -3.53 1.04 17.02
C PHE A 167 -2.74 2.32 17.25
N GLN A 168 -1.62 2.44 16.53
CA GLN A 168 -0.82 3.65 16.41
C GLN A 168 -0.56 3.95 14.94
N ILE A 169 -0.66 5.23 14.57
CA ILE A 169 -0.25 5.71 13.24
C ILE A 169 1.15 6.28 13.36
N LEU A 170 2.06 5.80 12.53
CA LEU A 170 3.47 6.17 12.52
C LEU A 170 3.80 6.93 11.24
N GLY A 171 4.24 8.18 11.38
CA GLY A 171 4.69 9.01 10.28
C GLY A 171 6.21 8.94 10.13
N TYR A 172 6.69 9.08 8.90
CA TYR A 172 8.11 9.09 8.59
C TYR A 172 8.48 10.34 7.79
N PRO A 173 9.71 10.85 7.92
CA PRO A 173 10.24 11.88 7.03
C PRO A 173 10.29 11.34 5.60
N ARG A 174 9.93 12.19 4.62
CA ARG A 174 9.86 11.81 3.20
C ARG A 174 11.19 11.26 2.69
N GLU A 175 12.30 11.80 3.19
CA GLU A 175 13.66 11.42 2.81
C GLU A 175 14.10 10.07 3.38
N ILE A 176 13.45 9.58 4.45
CA ILE A 176 13.73 8.28 5.06
C ILE A 176 12.85 7.19 4.45
N PHE A 177 11.57 7.49 4.28
CA PHE A 177 10.61 6.61 3.64
C PHE A 177 9.65 7.45 2.79
N PRO A 178 9.87 7.53 1.47
CA PRO A 178 9.00 8.28 0.57
C PRO A 178 7.59 7.66 0.46
N PRO A 179 6.62 8.41 -0.09
CA PRO A 179 5.32 7.89 -0.51
C PRO A 179 5.42 6.57 -1.27
N THR A 180 4.72 5.54 -0.78
CA THR A 180 4.87 4.16 -1.29
C THR A 180 3.54 3.45 -1.43
N ASP A 181 3.25 2.94 -2.64
CA ASP A 181 2.04 2.23 -3.03
C ASP A 181 2.34 1.09 -4.02
N PHE A 182 1.44 0.11 -4.10
CA PHE A 182 1.57 -1.12 -4.89
C PHE A 182 2.95 -1.79 -4.76
N HIS A 183 3.52 -1.69 -3.57
CA HIS A 183 4.72 -2.39 -3.17
C HIS A 183 4.35 -3.76 -2.61
N SER A 184 5.35 -4.61 -2.40
CA SER A 184 5.21 -5.82 -1.61
C SER A 184 5.84 -5.64 -0.22
N ALA A 185 5.33 -6.35 0.77
CA ALA A 185 5.86 -6.37 2.14
C ALA A 185 6.04 -7.81 2.59
N THR A 186 7.29 -8.23 2.85
CA THR A 186 7.63 -9.60 3.22
C THR A 186 8.30 -9.65 4.58
N LEU A 187 7.68 -10.35 5.55
CA LEU A 187 8.27 -10.60 6.86
C LEU A 187 9.42 -11.61 6.77
N VAL A 188 10.60 -11.23 7.24
CA VAL A 188 11.77 -12.11 7.39
C VAL A 188 12.46 -11.82 8.72
N GLY A 189 12.34 -12.75 9.66
CA GLY A 189 12.88 -12.60 11.01
C GLY A 189 12.28 -11.39 11.72
N LYS A 190 13.12 -10.40 12.07
CA LYS A 190 12.71 -9.17 12.77
C LYS A 190 12.37 -8.00 11.84
N TYR A 191 12.35 -8.22 10.53
CA TYR A 191 12.19 -7.17 9.55
C TYR A 191 11.04 -7.46 8.60
N ILE A 192 10.30 -6.43 8.22
CA ILE A 192 9.48 -6.43 7.02
C ILE A 192 10.29 -5.75 5.92
N TYR A 193 10.47 -6.45 4.81
CA TYR A 193 11.08 -5.90 3.61
C TYR A 193 10.01 -5.33 2.70
N ILE A 194 10.12 -4.04 2.40
CA ILE A 194 9.21 -3.28 1.55
C ILE A 194 9.91 -3.15 0.19
N ILE A 195 9.38 -3.77 -0.85
CA ILE A 195 10.03 -3.84 -2.17
C ILE A 195 9.12 -3.24 -3.25
N GLY A 196 9.72 -2.43 -4.11
CA GLY A 196 9.05 -1.76 -5.22
C GLY A 196 8.14 -0.62 -4.78
N ASN A 197 7.59 0.07 -5.78
CA ASN A 197 6.69 1.21 -5.62
C ASN A 197 6.11 1.58 -6.99
N LEU A 198 4.85 1.98 -7.08
CA LEU A 198 4.38 2.72 -8.26
C LEU A 198 4.90 4.16 -8.16
N GLY A 199 4.53 4.86 -7.08
CA GLY A 199 5.02 6.16 -6.71
C GLY A 199 4.66 7.29 -7.67
N TYR A 200 4.96 8.52 -7.25
CA TYR A 200 4.76 9.71 -8.07
C TYR A 200 5.64 9.67 -9.33
N TYR A 201 5.06 10.06 -10.47
CA TYR A 201 5.68 10.02 -11.80
C TYR A 201 7.10 10.62 -11.85
N ASN A 202 7.26 11.78 -11.21
CA ASN A 202 8.50 12.56 -11.19
C ASN A 202 9.56 12.07 -10.18
N GLU A 203 9.23 11.07 -9.35
CA GLU A 203 10.14 10.55 -8.32
C GLU A 203 10.74 9.19 -8.68
N ARG A 204 10.33 8.62 -9.82
CA ARG A 204 10.79 7.31 -10.26
C ARG A 204 12.20 7.41 -10.82
N ILE A 205 13.01 6.41 -10.47
CA ILE A 205 14.42 6.35 -10.88
C ILE A 205 14.59 5.14 -11.80
N SER A 206 14.92 5.40 -13.07
CA SER A 206 15.11 4.37 -14.07
C SER A 206 16.21 3.37 -13.65
N GLY A 207 15.93 2.07 -13.81
CA GLY A 207 16.85 0.99 -13.45
C GLY A 207 16.97 0.70 -11.94
N GLU A 208 16.35 1.52 -11.08
CA GLU A 208 16.39 1.32 -9.63
C GLU A 208 15.17 0.57 -9.11
N THR A 209 15.36 -0.20 -8.05
CA THR A 209 14.29 -0.91 -7.34
C THR A 209 14.30 -0.45 -5.88
N PRO A 210 13.28 0.30 -5.42
CA PRO A 210 13.19 0.71 -4.02
C PRO A 210 13.13 -0.52 -3.11
N VAL A 211 14.01 -0.57 -2.11
CA VAL A 211 13.99 -1.59 -1.06
C VAL A 211 14.17 -0.91 0.29
N TYR A 212 13.26 -1.19 1.22
CA TYR A 212 13.34 -0.70 2.59
C TYR A 212 13.21 -1.86 3.58
N GLN A 213 13.76 -1.67 4.78
CA GLN A 213 13.57 -2.55 5.92
C GLN A 213 12.87 -1.80 7.04
N LEU A 214 11.72 -2.32 7.47
CA LEU A 214 11.01 -1.91 8.68
C LEU A 214 11.34 -2.89 9.81
N HIS A 215 11.89 -2.41 10.92
CA HIS A 215 12.15 -3.24 12.10
C HIS A 215 10.86 -3.49 12.89
N CYS A 216 10.52 -4.74 13.19
CA CYS A 216 9.22 -5.10 13.79
C CYS A 216 9.03 -4.60 15.23
N ASP A 217 10.10 -4.50 16.02
CA ASP A 217 9.99 -4.02 17.42
C ASP A 217 10.09 -2.49 17.55
N THR A 218 10.93 -1.84 16.75
CA THR A 218 11.24 -0.40 16.89
C THR A 218 10.52 0.48 15.87
N PHE A 219 9.93 -0.15 14.86
CA PHE A 219 9.30 0.47 13.70
C PHE A 219 10.20 1.45 12.96
N LYS A 220 11.52 1.36 13.10
CA LYS A 220 12.45 2.16 12.30
C LYS A 220 12.49 1.62 10.88
N ILE A 221 12.36 2.52 9.91
CA ILE A 221 12.55 2.23 8.49
C ILE A 221 13.93 2.70 8.05
N LYS A 222 14.60 1.91 7.22
CA LYS A 222 15.79 2.36 6.48
C LYS A 222 15.74 1.87 5.04
N LYS A 223 16.27 2.69 4.14
CA LYS A 223 16.56 2.25 2.77
C LYS A 223 17.66 1.18 2.79
N VAL A 224 17.52 0.17 1.95
CA VAL A 224 18.52 -0.85 1.70
C VAL A 224 19.13 -0.58 0.33
N GLU A 225 20.43 -0.36 0.30
CA GLU A 225 21.17 -0.27 -0.95
C GLU A 225 21.32 -1.67 -1.54
N THR A 226 20.95 -1.81 -2.81
CA THR A 226 20.97 -3.09 -3.52
C THR A 226 21.85 -3.04 -4.76
N THR A 227 22.41 -4.18 -5.12
CA THR A 227 23.25 -4.36 -6.32
C THR A 227 22.71 -5.49 -7.21
N GLY A 228 23.38 -5.76 -8.33
CA GLY A 228 23.05 -6.90 -9.18
C GLY A 228 21.98 -6.61 -10.22
N GLU A 229 21.31 -7.66 -10.69
CA GLU A 229 20.32 -7.61 -11.77
C GLU A 229 18.97 -7.14 -11.26
N LYS A 230 18.86 -5.84 -10.94
CA LYS A 230 17.61 -5.23 -10.47
C LYS A 230 16.49 -5.40 -11.51
N PRO A 231 15.23 -5.60 -11.08
CA PRO A 231 14.06 -5.60 -11.98
C PRO A 231 13.77 -4.21 -12.57
N GLY A 232 14.36 -3.14 -12.01
CA GLY A 232 13.99 -1.76 -12.32
C GLY A 232 12.86 -1.25 -11.42
N TRP A 233 12.20 -0.17 -11.82
CA TRP A 233 11.18 0.49 -11.00
C TRP A 233 9.87 -0.28 -11.10
N ILE A 234 9.68 -1.24 -10.19
CA ILE A 234 8.62 -2.25 -10.24
C ILE A 234 7.51 -1.98 -9.23
N SER A 235 6.27 -2.25 -9.63
CA SER A 235 5.06 -2.19 -8.79
C SER A 235 4.13 -3.36 -9.09
N ARG A 236 3.13 -3.62 -8.23
CA ARG A 236 2.09 -4.65 -8.41
C ARG A 236 2.65 -6.08 -8.61
N HIS A 237 3.88 -6.33 -8.20
CA HIS A 237 4.50 -7.65 -8.21
C HIS A 237 4.13 -8.41 -6.94
N LYS A 238 4.27 -9.73 -6.97
CA LYS A 238 4.20 -10.57 -5.76
C LYS A 238 5.60 -10.77 -5.20
N ALA A 239 5.70 -10.95 -3.89
CA ALA A 239 6.95 -11.29 -3.22
C ALA A 239 6.74 -12.41 -2.21
N PHE A 240 7.70 -13.33 -2.13
CA PHE A 240 7.65 -14.46 -1.21
C PHE A 240 9.03 -14.69 -0.60
N TYR A 241 9.05 -15.01 0.69
CA TYR A 241 10.27 -15.44 1.33
C TYR A 241 10.63 -16.87 0.90
N LYS A 242 11.85 -17.04 0.41
CA LYS A 242 12.41 -18.34 0.02
C LYS A 242 13.62 -18.63 0.89
N GLU A 243 13.48 -19.64 1.73
CA GLU A 243 14.52 -20.00 2.69
C GLU A 243 15.76 -20.63 2.02
N PRO A 244 16.96 -20.44 2.61
CA PRO A 244 17.29 -19.42 3.59
C PRO A 244 17.68 -18.11 2.86
N ASN A 245 17.18 -16.97 3.34
CA ASN A 245 17.68 -15.62 3.01
C ASN A 245 17.41 -15.08 1.59
N LYS A 246 16.33 -15.47 0.92
CA LYS A 246 15.95 -14.82 -0.35
C LYS A 246 14.54 -14.30 -0.30
N ILE A 247 14.30 -13.15 -0.92
CA ILE A 247 12.95 -12.74 -1.30
C ILE A 247 12.86 -12.86 -2.81
N GLN A 248 11.99 -13.74 -3.28
CA GLN A 248 11.71 -13.89 -4.71
C GLN A 248 10.53 -13.00 -5.06
N ILE A 249 10.65 -12.23 -6.13
CA ILE A 249 9.56 -11.45 -6.71
C ILE A 249 9.22 -11.95 -8.10
N ALA A 250 7.93 -11.89 -8.44
CA ALA A 250 7.39 -12.35 -9.72
C ALA A 250 6.20 -11.49 -10.16
N GLY A 251 6.01 -11.42 -11.49
CA GLY A 251 4.96 -10.62 -12.10
C GLY A 251 5.10 -9.11 -11.82
N GLY A 252 3.99 -8.38 -11.96
CA GLY A 252 3.93 -6.94 -11.77
C GLY A 252 4.28 -6.13 -13.02
N LYS A 253 4.39 -4.81 -12.84
CA LYS A 253 4.67 -3.83 -13.88
C LYS A 253 5.99 -3.13 -13.61
N VAL A 254 6.82 -2.98 -14.63
CA VAL A 254 8.07 -2.20 -14.59
C VAL A 254 7.88 -0.91 -15.37
N CYS A 255 8.23 0.21 -14.74
CA CYS A 255 8.31 1.51 -15.39
C CYS A 255 9.61 1.60 -16.20
N VAL A 256 9.48 1.85 -17.50
CA VAL A 256 10.59 2.03 -18.43
C VAL A 256 10.50 3.40 -19.10
N THR A 257 11.64 4.00 -19.42
CA THR A 257 11.68 5.27 -20.16
C THR A 257 11.85 4.97 -21.64
N VAL A 258 10.89 5.42 -22.46
CA VAL A 258 10.92 5.29 -23.93
C VAL A 258 10.87 6.71 -24.50
N GLY A 259 12.02 7.22 -24.96
CA GLY A 259 12.13 8.61 -25.38
C GLY A 259 11.95 9.57 -24.20
N GLU A 260 10.93 10.43 -24.27
CA GLU A 260 10.58 11.40 -23.20
C GLU A 260 9.43 10.91 -22.29
N GLU A 261 8.84 9.75 -22.60
CA GLU A 261 7.70 9.21 -21.86
C GLU A 261 8.10 8.02 -20.98
N GLN A 262 7.30 7.78 -19.93
CA GLN A 262 7.38 6.55 -19.14
C GLN A 262 6.26 5.60 -19.54
N GLU A 263 6.62 4.36 -19.88
CA GLU A 263 5.68 3.27 -20.14
C GLU A 263 5.71 2.23 -19.02
N TYR A 264 4.59 1.53 -18.82
CA TYR A 264 4.51 0.41 -17.88
C TYR A 264 4.42 -0.90 -18.66
N LEU A 265 5.47 -1.71 -18.58
CA LEU A 265 5.52 -3.00 -19.22
C LEU A 265 5.31 -4.12 -18.20
N ASP A 266 4.78 -5.25 -18.66
CA ASP A 266 4.77 -6.46 -17.84
C ASP A 266 6.18 -6.89 -17.49
N ASN A 267 6.40 -7.20 -16.21
CA ASN A 267 7.63 -7.84 -15.80
C ASN A 267 7.68 -9.27 -16.35
N LEU A 268 8.65 -9.56 -17.21
CA LEU A 268 8.78 -10.86 -17.89
C LEU A 268 9.68 -11.86 -17.16
N PHE A 269 10.32 -11.45 -16.07
CA PHE A 269 11.29 -12.27 -15.35
C PHE A 269 11.02 -12.29 -13.85
N ASP A 270 11.41 -13.38 -13.22
CA ASP A 270 11.46 -13.46 -11.77
C ASP A 270 12.82 -12.96 -11.29
N TYR A 271 12.84 -12.41 -10.08
CA TYR A 271 14.06 -11.92 -9.46
C TYR A 271 14.15 -12.40 -8.02
N ALA A 272 15.35 -12.64 -7.53
CA ALA A 272 15.60 -12.95 -6.14
C ALA A 272 16.56 -11.94 -5.54
N LEU A 273 16.17 -11.32 -4.44
CA LEU A 273 17.04 -10.52 -3.60
C LEU A 273 17.68 -11.43 -2.55
N ASP A 274 18.99 -11.59 -2.61
CA ASP A 274 19.76 -12.27 -1.55
C ASP A 274 19.90 -11.32 -0.34
N LEU A 275 19.37 -11.71 0.80
CA LEU A 275 19.32 -10.88 2.00
C LEU A 275 20.66 -10.85 2.78
N THR A 276 21.63 -11.69 2.39
CA THR A 276 22.96 -11.70 3.03
C THR A 276 23.84 -10.54 2.54
N ASN A 277 23.67 -10.13 1.29
CA ASN A 277 24.49 -9.11 0.63
C ASN A 277 23.67 -8.07 -0.16
N PHE A 278 22.34 -8.19 -0.16
CA PHE A 278 21.40 -7.34 -0.91
C PHE A 278 21.66 -7.29 -2.41
N ASN A 279 22.08 -8.42 -2.98
CA ASN A 279 22.30 -8.58 -4.40
C ASN A 279 21.10 -9.23 -5.10
N TRP A 280 20.61 -8.58 -6.15
CA TRP A 280 19.58 -9.11 -7.04
C TRP A 280 20.17 -10.08 -8.06
N ILE A 281 19.44 -11.17 -8.30
CA ILE A 281 19.74 -12.16 -9.33
C ILE A 281 18.47 -12.38 -10.15
N ARG A 282 18.57 -12.36 -11.48
CA ARG A 282 17.47 -12.78 -12.34
C ARG A 282 17.31 -14.29 -12.24
N VAL A 283 16.11 -14.76 -11.95
CA VAL A 283 15.78 -16.18 -11.87
C VAL A 283 15.08 -16.56 -13.16
N HIS A 284 15.63 -17.54 -13.88
CA HIS A 284 14.88 -18.15 -14.98
C HIS A 284 13.73 -18.95 -14.39
N ALA A 285 12.51 -18.67 -14.82
CA ALA A 285 11.35 -19.45 -14.43
C ALA A 285 11.61 -20.93 -14.79
N CYS A 286 11.70 -21.80 -13.79
CA CYS A 286 11.26 -23.18 -13.98
C CYS A 286 9.76 -23.07 -14.23
N ARG A 287 9.35 -23.07 -15.50
CA ARG A 287 7.95 -23.31 -15.86
C ARG A 287 7.71 -24.79 -15.58
N ASP A 288 7.16 -25.08 -14.40
CA ASP A 288 6.48 -26.34 -14.15
C ASP A 288 5.12 -26.36 -14.87
#